data_AF-A0A4Y2JVL5-F1
#
_entry.id   AF-A0A4Y2JVL5-F1
#
_cell.length_a   1.000
_cell.length_b   1.000
_cell.length_c   1.000
_cell.angle_alpha   90.00
_cell.angle_beta   90.00
_cell.angle_gamma   90.00
#
_symmetry.space_group_name_H-M   'P 1'
#
loop_
_entity.id
_entity.type
_entity.pdbx_description
1 polymer ?
#
loop_
_entity_poly.entity_id
_entity_poly.type
_entity_poly.pdbx_seq_one_letter_code
_entity_poly.pdbx_strand_id
1 'polypeptide(L)'
;METLVQLRRTYRGCFTKFIEKLEVFLKTEVDDSDLYVSHLSQLTEKYTKIHHLNDEILKLIQGKDRCTERDICNEIESAESYEDKFIFWRTKLERCISRADNGIDTYSVSESISNKRSFKLPKIELQKFDGSLKDWLSFWGLFKKIDEDSDIPNEDKYQYLIQSTLKGSRAREVVESFPPTAEITLKP
;
A
#
# COMPACT_ATOMS: atom_id res chain seq x y z
N MET A 1 23.37 -9.23 30.58
CA MET A 1 23.29 -8.14 29.56
C MET A 1 24.12 -8.46 28.33
N GLU A 2 25.43 -8.73 28.46
CA GLU A 2 26.31 -8.99 27.30
C GLU A 2 25.87 -10.18 26.43
N THR A 3 25.40 -11.26 27.07
CA THR A 3 24.83 -12.43 26.39
C THR A 3 23.55 -12.10 25.59
N LEU A 4 22.66 -11.26 26.13
CA LEU A 4 21.44 -10.82 25.44
C LEU A 4 21.76 -9.89 24.27
N VAL A 5 22.70 -8.96 24.43
CA VAL A 5 23.16 -8.07 23.36
C VAL A 5 23.79 -8.87 22.22
N GLN A 6 24.61 -9.88 22.54
CA GLN A 6 25.19 -10.77 21.54
C GLN A 6 24.11 -11.60 20.83
N LEU A 7 23.15 -12.16 21.58
CA LEU A 7 22.04 -12.93 21.00
C LEU A 7 21.16 -12.07 20.10
N ARG A 8 20.86 -10.83 20.49
CA ARG A 8 20.13 -9.85 19.68
C ARG A 8 20.87 -9.57 18.38
N ARG A 9 22.19 -9.36 18.44
CA ARG A 9 23.02 -9.14 17.25
C ARG A 9 22.92 -10.32 16.28
N THR A 10 22.97 -11.55 16.79
CA THR A 10 22.80 -12.76 15.98
C THR A 10 21.43 -12.79 15.29
N TYR A 11 20.34 -12.56 16.04
CA TYR A 11 18.99 -12.55 15.46
C TYR A 11 18.78 -11.42 14.45
N ARG A 12 19.31 -10.22 14.72
CA ARG A 12 19.32 -9.10 13.75
C ARG A 12 20.03 -9.52 12.45
N GLY A 13 21.16 -10.21 12.54
CA GLY A 13 21.84 -10.76 11.37
C GLY A 13 21.01 -11.81 10.61
N CYS A 14 20.36 -12.73 11.32
CA CYS A 14 19.44 -13.70 10.71
C CYS A 14 18.24 -13.02 10.04
N PHE A 15 17.69 -11.97 10.65
CA PHE A 15 16.57 -11.21 10.12
C PHE A 15 16.95 -10.45 8.85
N THR A 16 18.10 -9.75 8.83
CA THR A 16 18.59 -9.06 7.63
C THR A 16 18.84 -10.02 6.47
N LYS A 17 19.50 -11.16 6.73
CA LYS A 17 19.70 -12.20 5.70
C LYS A 17 18.38 -12.75 5.17
N PHE A 18 17.38 -12.88 6.04
CA PHE A 18 16.06 -13.31 5.62
C PHE A 18 15.38 -12.26 4.74
N ILE A 19 15.47 -10.99 5.10
CA ILE A 19 15.01 -9.87 4.26
C ILE A 19 15.68 -9.89 2.88
N GLU A 20 17.00 -10.08 2.81
CA GLU A 20 17.73 -10.17 1.53
C GLU A 20 17.19 -11.34 0.67
N LYS A 21 16.95 -12.49 1.29
CA LYS A 21 16.32 -13.64 0.63
C LYS A 21 14.90 -13.31 0.14
N LEU A 22 14.10 -12.62 0.96
CA LEU A 22 12.76 -12.18 0.58
C LEU A 22 12.80 -11.18 -0.57
N GLU A 23 13.78 -10.26 -0.59
CA GLU A 23 13.93 -9.31 -1.67
C GLU A 23 14.20 -10.01 -3.00
N VAL A 24 15.06 -11.03 -3.00
CA VAL A 24 15.31 -11.86 -4.19
C VAL A 24 14.05 -12.62 -4.58
N PHE A 25 13.35 -13.24 -3.62
CA PHE A 25 12.10 -13.97 -3.87
C PHE A 25 11.03 -13.08 -4.51
N LEU A 26 10.81 -11.87 -3.99
CA LEU A 26 9.81 -10.93 -4.54
C LEU A 26 10.19 -10.35 -5.91
N LYS A 27 11.43 -10.55 -6.39
CA LYS A 27 11.84 -10.21 -7.76
C LYS A 27 11.60 -11.35 -8.74
N THR A 28 11.24 -12.54 -8.26
CA THR A 28 10.90 -13.68 -9.13
C THR A 28 9.46 -13.59 -9.61
N GLU A 29 9.14 -14.25 -10.72
CA GLU A 29 7.77 -14.31 -11.29
C GLU A 29 6.89 -15.39 -10.59
N VAL A 30 7.25 -15.81 -9.39
CA VAL A 30 6.50 -16.81 -8.61
C VAL A 30 5.40 -16.10 -7.82
N ASP A 31 4.15 -16.29 -8.24
CA ASP A 31 2.97 -15.79 -7.52
C ASP A 31 2.27 -16.94 -6.79
N ASP A 32 2.63 -17.12 -5.52
CA ASP A 32 2.13 -18.21 -4.67
C ASP A 32 1.76 -17.65 -3.29
N SER A 33 0.44 -17.61 -3.02
CA SER A 33 -0.13 -17.11 -1.76
C SER A 33 0.42 -17.85 -0.55
N ASP A 34 0.56 -19.17 -0.62
CA ASP A 34 1.05 -20.00 0.48
C ASP A 34 2.53 -19.69 0.78
N LEU A 35 3.34 -19.42 -0.25
CA LEU A 35 4.72 -18.99 -0.06
C LEU A 35 4.80 -17.61 0.60
N TYR A 36 3.96 -16.65 0.21
CA TYR A 36 3.93 -15.33 0.85
C TYR A 36 3.50 -15.42 2.31
N VAL A 37 2.46 -16.21 2.62
CA VAL A 37 2.01 -16.46 4.01
C VAL A 37 3.10 -17.13 4.83
N SER A 38 3.77 -18.15 4.29
CA SER A 38 4.90 -18.82 4.94
C SER A 38 6.04 -17.84 5.25
N HIS A 39 6.39 -16.99 4.28
CA HIS A 39 7.41 -15.97 4.45
C HIS A 39 7.01 -14.91 5.47
N LEU A 40 5.76 -14.49 5.52
CA LEU A 40 5.22 -13.56 6.51
C LEU A 40 5.30 -14.14 7.93
N SER A 41 4.95 -15.43 8.09
CA SER A 41 5.08 -16.14 9.37
C SER A 41 6.54 -16.19 9.84
N GLN A 42 7.47 -16.54 8.94
CA GLN A 42 8.90 -16.58 9.26
C GLN A 42 9.48 -15.20 9.59
N LEU A 43 9.05 -14.15 8.89
CA LEU A 43 9.45 -12.77 9.16
C LEU A 43 9.02 -12.36 10.58
N THR A 44 7.76 -12.65 10.91
CA THR A 44 7.14 -12.32 12.20
C THR A 44 7.80 -13.07 13.35
N GLU A 45 8.08 -14.37 13.20
CA GLU A 45 8.75 -15.16 14.24
C GLU A 45 10.16 -14.62 14.54
N LYS A 46 10.93 -14.28 13.50
CA LYS A 46 12.29 -13.73 13.66
C LYS A 46 12.25 -12.36 14.33
N TYR A 47 11.33 -11.49 13.93
CA TYR A 47 11.18 -10.17 14.54
C TYR A 47 10.72 -10.26 16.00
N THR A 48 9.79 -11.17 16.33
CA THR A 48 9.32 -11.41 17.71
C THR A 48 10.47 -11.74 18.66
N LYS A 49 11.43 -12.57 18.21
CA LYS A 49 12.64 -12.90 18.98
C LYS A 49 13.53 -11.67 19.21
N ILE A 50 13.63 -10.76 18.22
CA ILE A 50 14.36 -9.49 18.36
C ILE A 50 13.64 -8.55 19.33
N HIS A 51 12.32 -8.39 19.18
CA HIS A 51 11.50 -7.53 20.03
C HIS A 51 11.61 -7.94 21.50
N HIS A 52 11.47 -9.24 21.79
CA HIS A 52 11.63 -9.75 23.14
C HIS A 52 13.01 -9.42 23.73
N LEU A 53 14.08 -9.54 22.93
CA LEU A 53 15.43 -9.19 23.39
C LEU A 53 15.61 -7.68 23.58
N ASN A 54 14.99 -6.84 22.75
CA ASN A 54 14.98 -5.39 22.95
C ASN A 54 14.31 -5.05 24.28
N ASP A 55 13.14 -5.64 24.59
CA ASP A 55 12.43 -5.40 25.86
C ASP A 55 13.27 -5.79 27.08
N GLU A 56 13.90 -6.98 27.03
CA GLU A 56 14.74 -7.46 28.13
C GLU A 56 16.01 -6.60 28.32
N ILE A 57 16.63 -6.14 27.21
CA ILE A 57 17.78 -5.24 27.29
C ILE A 57 17.38 -3.88 27.85
N LEU A 58 16.24 -3.33 27.43
CA LEU A 58 15.73 -2.04 27.89
C LEU A 58 15.44 -2.08 29.40
N LYS A 59 14.77 -3.14 29.90
CA LYS A 59 14.55 -3.36 31.33
C LYS A 59 15.85 -3.40 32.12
N LEU A 60 16.87 -4.09 31.60
CA LEU A 60 18.18 -4.18 32.25
C LEU A 60 18.95 -2.85 32.23
N ILE A 61 18.76 -2.01 31.22
CA ILE A 61 19.33 -0.67 31.16
C ILE A 61 18.67 0.21 32.22
N GLN A 62 17.34 0.24 32.26
CA GLN A 62 16.57 1.02 33.25
C GLN A 62 16.82 0.58 34.69
N GLY A 63 17.11 -0.70 34.93
CA GLY A 63 17.45 -1.24 36.25
C GLY A 63 18.86 -0.91 36.75
N LYS A 64 19.70 -0.21 35.97
CA LYS A 64 21.04 0.19 36.41
C LYS A 64 21.01 1.49 37.21
N ASP A 65 21.74 1.48 38.31
CA ASP A 65 21.90 2.60 39.27
C ASP A 65 22.45 3.91 38.66
N ARG A 66 23.07 3.85 37.47
CA ARG A 66 23.63 4.99 36.72
C ARG A 66 23.13 5.05 35.27
N CYS A 67 21.89 4.62 35.01
CA CYS A 67 21.29 4.75 33.68
C CYS A 67 21.03 6.23 33.35
N THR A 68 21.46 6.69 32.17
CA THR A 68 21.08 8.02 31.67
C THR A 68 19.92 7.93 30.68
N GLU A 69 19.15 9.01 30.54
CA GLU A 69 18.11 9.13 29.52
C GLU A 69 18.66 8.88 28.11
N ARG A 70 19.88 9.36 27.84
CA ARG A 70 20.58 9.11 26.58
C ARG A 70 20.82 7.61 26.31
N ASP A 71 21.14 6.82 27.34
CA ASP A 71 21.36 5.37 27.16
C ASP A 71 20.05 4.66 26.78
N ILE A 72 18.93 5.12 27.33
CA ILE A 72 17.58 4.62 27.01
C ILE A 72 17.21 5.01 25.58
N CYS A 73 17.35 6.28 25.21
CA CYS A 73 17.02 6.75 23.85
C CYS A 73 17.83 6.00 22.78
N ASN A 74 19.14 5.84 22.98
CA ASN A 74 20.00 5.11 22.05
C ASN A 74 19.53 3.65 21.85
N GLU A 75 19.05 2.99 22.91
CA GLU A 75 18.55 1.62 22.82
C GLU A 75 17.20 1.56 22.09
N ILE A 76 16.30 2.53 22.34
CA ILE A 76 15.01 2.66 21.65
C ILE A 76 15.23 2.89 20.15
N GLU A 77 16.02 3.89 19.77
CA GLU A 77 16.31 4.20 18.37
C GLU A 77 16.95 3.00 17.64
N SER A 78 17.81 2.25 18.33
CA SER A 78 18.38 1.01 17.79
C SER A 78 17.34 -0.08 17.55
N ALA A 79 16.29 -0.14 18.38
CA ALA A 79 15.18 -1.08 18.24
C ALA A 79 14.25 -0.67 17.09
N GLU A 80 13.86 0.61 17.03
CA GLU A 80 12.96 1.18 16.01
C GLU A 80 13.49 0.95 14.58
N SER A 81 14.79 1.09 14.36
CA SER A 81 15.39 0.83 13.03
C SER A 81 15.10 -0.58 12.47
N TYR A 82 14.90 -1.58 13.33
CA TYR A 82 14.51 -2.93 12.91
C TYR A 82 13.00 -3.13 12.87
N GLU A 83 12.25 -2.38 13.67
CA GLU A 83 10.80 -2.31 13.61
C GLU A 83 10.31 -1.74 12.28
N ASP A 84 10.91 -0.63 11.83
CA ASP A 84 10.58 -0.02 10.53
C ASP A 84 10.78 -1.00 9.37
N LYS A 85 11.90 -1.75 9.40
CA LYS A 85 12.18 -2.80 8.41
C LYS A 85 11.12 -3.90 8.49
N PHE A 86 10.76 -4.35 9.69
CA PHE A 86 9.73 -5.35 9.86
C PHE A 86 8.39 -4.88 9.30
N ILE A 87 7.92 -3.70 9.69
CA ILE A 87 6.65 -3.13 9.22
C ILE A 87 6.64 -3.01 7.70
N PHE A 88 7.73 -2.48 7.10
CA PHE A 88 7.85 -2.35 5.66
C PHE A 88 7.71 -3.68 4.94
N TRP A 89 8.46 -4.71 5.36
CA TRP A 89 8.43 -6.02 4.71
C TRP A 89 7.13 -6.78 4.99
N ARG A 90 6.56 -6.65 6.19
CA ARG A 90 5.26 -7.21 6.56
C ARG A 90 4.17 -6.68 5.64
N THR A 91 4.08 -5.35 5.53
CA THR A 91 3.10 -4.67 4.67
C THR A 91 3.28 -5.08 3.20
N LYS A 92 4.53 -5.20 2.73
CA LYS A 92 4.83 -5.64 1.37
C LYS A 92 4.34 -7.06 1.09
N LEU A 93 4.53 -7.99 2.03
CA LEU A 93 4.04 -9.38 1.92
C LEU A 93 2.52 -9.46 2.04
N GLU A 94 1.89 -8.76 2.98
CA GLU A 94 0.43 -8.70 3.12
C GLU A 94 -0.24 -8.22 1.83
N ARG A 95 0.39 -7.26 1.12
CA ARG A 95 -0.06 -6.82 -0.19
C ARG A 95 0.11 -7.89 -1.28
N CYS A 96 1.17 -8.68 -1.26
CA CYS A 96 1.35 -9.80 -2.17
C CYS A 96 0.29 -10.88 -1.96
N ILE A 97 0.02 -11.27 -0.70
CA ILE A 97 -1.04 -12.22 -0.34
C ILE A 97 -2.39 -11.72 -0.85
N SER A 98 -2.69 -10.44 -0.58
CA SER A 98 -3.94 -9.81 -1.06
C SER A 98 -4.06 -9.78 -2.58
N ARG A 99 -2.96 -9.78 -3.34
CA ARG A 99 -2.98 -9.84 -4.80
C ARG A 99 -3.22 -11.27 -5.31
N ALA A 100 -2.52 -12.23 -4.72
CA ALA A 100 -2.64 -13.64 -5.07
C ALA A 100 -4.05 -14.19 -4.79
N ASP A 101 -4.63 -13.84 -3.63
CA ASP A 101 -5.98 -14.30 -3.24
C ASP A 101 -7.10 -13.68 -4.09
N ASN A 102 -6.89 -12.45 -4.60
CA ASN A 102 -7.88 -11.76 -5.42
C ASN A 102 -7.77 -12.09 -6.92
N GLY A 103 -6.86 -12.99 -7.32
CA GLY A 103 -6.74 -13.48 -8.70
C GLY A 103 -6.54 -12.37 -9.74
N ILE A 104 -5.81 -11.30 -9.39
CA ILE A 104 -5.47 -10.26 -10.36
C ILE A 104 -4.12 -10.63 -10.97
N ASP A 105 -4.18 -11.32 -12.12
CA ASP A 105 -3.06 -11.47 -13.06
C ASP A 105 -2.45 -10.09 -13.32
N THR A 106 -1.41 -9.76 -12.56
CA THR A 106 -0.59 -8.58 -12.79
C THR A 106 0.67 -9.05 -13.46
N TYR A 107 0.56 -9.26 -14.77
CA TYR A 107 1.69 -9.41 -15.68
C TYR A 107 2.76 -8.37 -15.33
N SER A 108 3.97 -8.87 -15.05
CA SER A 108 5.20 -8.12 -14.95
C SER A 108 5.26 -7.04 -16.04
N VAL A 109 5.21 -5.77 -15.63
CA VAL A 109 5.47 -4.66 -16.54
C VAL A 109 6.99 -4.57 -16.68
N SER A 110 7.52 -5.38 -17.59
CA SER A 110 8.67 -4.96 -18.38
C SER A 110 8.19 -3.85 -19.31
N GLU A 111 8.92 -2.76 -19.22
CA GLU A 111 8.84 -1.53 -19.99
C GLU A 111 8.68 -1.81 -21.49
N SER A 112 7.48 -1.57 -22.04
CA SER A 112 7.31 -1.02 -23.39
C SER A 112 5.88 -0.52 -23.60
N ILE A 113 5.84 0.63 -24.24
CA ILE A 113 4.71 1.52 -24.45
C ILE A 113 3.65 0.90 -25.37
N SER A 114 2.40 1.34 -25.14
CA SER A 114 1.21 1.18 -25.98
C SER A 114 0.59 -0.22 -26.05
N ASN A 115 -0.50 -0.43 -25.32
CA ASN A 115 -1.85 -0.54 -25.90
C ASN A 115 -2.88 -0.97 -24.84
N LYS A 116 -3.86 -0.07 -24.60
CA LYS A 116 -5.23 -0.29 -24.09
C LYS A 116 -5.41 -1.45 -23.08
N ARG A 117 -5.13 -1.18 -21.81
CA ARG A 117 -5.58 -2.03 -20.69
C ARG A 117 -7.08 -1.82 -20.48
N SER A 118 -7.92 -2.78 -20.87
CA SER A 118 -9.30 -2.83 -20.38
C SER A 118 -9.29 -3.41 -18.97
N PHE A 119 -9.12 -2.55 -17.96
CA PHE A 119 -9.32 -2.92 -16.57
C PHE A 119 -10.80 -3.26 -16.34
N LYS A 120 -11.12 -4.53 -16.16
CA LYS A 120 -12.42 -4.92 -15.59
C LYS A 120 -12.31 -4.83 -14.07
N LEU A 121 -12.55 -3.63 -13.55
CA LEU A 121 -12.81 -3.41 -12.13
C LEU A 121 -14.04 -4.24 -11.69
N PRO A 122 -14.15 -4.63 -10.40
CA PRO A 122 -15.45 -4.97 -9.84
C PRO A 122 -16.39 -3.81 -10.17
N LYS A 123 -17.57 -4.12 -10.70
CA LYS A 123 -18.57 -3.12 -11.06
C LYS A 123 -18.99 -2.38 -9.78
N ILE A 124 -18.24 -1.35 -9.40
CA ILE A 124 -18.73 -0.31 -8.51
C ILE A 124 -19.92 0.25 -9.25
N GLU A 125 -21.13 -0.07 -8.78
CA GLU A 125 -22.30 0.64 -9.25
C GLU A 125 -22.13 2.09 -8.83
N LEU A 126 -21.59 2.89 -9.74
CA LEU A 126 -21.53 4.33 -9.58
C LEU A 126 -22.97 4.79 -9.34
N GLN A 127 -23.19 5.45 -8.21
CA GLN A 127 -24.49 6.02 -7.88
C GLN A 127 -24.90 6.94 -9.04
N LYS A 128 -26.03 6.63 -9.68
CA LYS A 128 -26.48 7.38 -10.85
C LYS A 128 -27.15 8.67 -10.38
N PHE A 129 -26.54 9.80 -10.73
CA PHE A 129 -26.98 11.14 -10.38
C PHE A 129 -27.86 11.73 -11.48
N ASP A 130 -29.04 12.26 -11.14
CA ASP A 130 -29.97 12.91 -12.08
C ASP A 130 -29.78 14.44 -12.17
N GLY A 131 -29.00 15.05 -11.28
CA GLY A 131 -28.90 16.50 -11.15
C GLY A 131 -29.67 17.08 -9.97
N SER A 132 -30.29 16.24 -9.13
CA SER A 132 -30.96 16.66 -7.90
C SER A 132 -29.97 17.27 -6.90
N LEU A 133 -30.23 18.51 -6.47
CA LEU A 133 -29.41 19.16 -5.43
C LEU A 133 -29.41 18.39 -4.10
N LYS A 134 -30.43 17.57 -3.82
CA LYS A 134 -30.52 16.75 -2.60
C LYS A 134 -29.46 15.66 -2.56
N ASP A 135 -29.08 15.14 -3.73
CA ASP A 135 -28.19 14.00 -3.86
C ASP A 135 -26.76 14.42 -4.24
N TRP A 136 -26.53 15.72 -4.46
CA TRP A 136 -25.24 16.28 -4.88
C TRP A 136 -24.11 15.98 -3.90
N LEU A 137 -24.33 16.16 -2.59
CA LEU A 137 -23.28 15.93 -1.58
C LEU A 137 -22.90 14.44 -1.49
N SER A 138 -23.88 13.55 -1.58
CA SER A 138 -23.67 12.10 -1.59
C SER A 138 -22.92 11.66 -2.85
N PHE A 139 -23.33 12.19 -4.01
CA PHE A 139 -22.67 11.97 -5.29
C PHE A 139 -21.22 12.46 -5.26
N TRP A 140 -20.98 13.72 -4.88
CA TRP A 140 -19.64 14.31 -4.89
C TRP A 140 -18.71 13.63 -3.87
N GLY A 141 -19.21 13.22 -2.71
CA GLY A 141 -18.41 12.47 -1.73
C GLY A 141 -17.87 11.14 -2.27
N LEU A 142 -18.58 10.50 -3.19
CA LEU A 142 -18.14 9.28 -3.88
C LEU A 142 -17.25 9.61 -5.08
N PHE A 143 -17.64 10.59 -5.90
CA PHE A 143 -16.95 10.95 -7.13
C PHE A 143 -15.60 11.64 -6.88
N LYS A 144 -15.46 12.37 -5.76
CA LYS A 144 -14.24 13.07 -5.36
C LYS A 144 -13.01 12.17 -5.32
N LYS A 145 -13.17 10.90 -4.91
CA LYS A 145 -12.07 9.93 -4.90
C LYS A 145 -11.55 9.61 -6.30
N ILE A 146 -12.42 9.64 -7.31
CA ILE A 146 -12.07 9.43 -8.72
C ILE A 146 -11.46 10.72 -9.30
N ASP A 147 -11.97 11.88 -8.91
CA ASP A 147 -11.46 13.19 -9.35
C ASP A 147 -10.04 13.47 -8.82
N GLU A 148 -9.76 13.14 -7.56
CA GLU A 148 -8.47 13.36 -6.89
C GLU A 148 -7.41 12.29 -7.20
N ASP A 149 -7.79 11.16 -7.81
CA ASP A 149 -6.87 10.10 -8.16
C ASP A 149 -5.96 10.52 -9.33
N SER A 150 -4.67 10.67 -9.07
CA SER A 150 -3.68 11.08 -10.09
C SER A 150 -3.34 9.97 -11.08
N ASP A 151 -3.65 8.72 -10.77
CA ASP A 151 -3.36 7.57 -11.61
C ASP A 151 -4.44 7.36 -12.70
N ILE A 152 -5.59 8.04 -12.60
CA ILE A 152 -6.67 7.99 -13.58
C ILE A 152 -6.51 9.16 -14.58
N PRO A 153 -6.37 8.90 -15.89
CA PRO A 153 -6.38 9.95 -16.91
C PRO A 153 -7.68 10.76 -16.91
N ASN A 154 -7.60 12.04 -17.28
CA ASN A 154 -8.77 12.94 -17.29
C ASN A 154 -9.88 12.45 -18.23
N GLU A 155 -9.50 11.81 -19.34
CA GLU A 155 -10.43 11.21 -20.30
C GLU A 155 -11.24 10.07 -19.65
N ASP A 156 -10.60 9.25 -18.83
CA ASP A 156 -11.24 8.15 -18.11
C ASP A 156 -12.11 8.69 -16.98
N LYS A 157 -11.67 9.74 -16.26
CA LYS A 157 -12.50 10.46 -15.26
C LYS A 157 -13.78 11.01 -15.88
N TYR A 158 -13.69 11.58 -17.08
CA TYR A 158 -14.86 12.06 -17.82
C TYR A 158 -15.81 10.92 -18.20
N GLN A 159 -15.29 9.76 -18.60
CA GLN A 159 -16.12 8.56 -18.82
C GLN A 159 -16.80 8.07 -17.54
N TYR A 160 -16.10 8.11 -16.40
CA TYR A 160 -16.69 7.80 -15.10
C TYR A 160 -17.79 8.79 -14.72
N LEU A 161 -17.60 10.09 -14.99
CA LEU A 161 -18.61 11.12 -14.75
C LEU A 161 -19.87 10.88 -15.58
N ILE A 162 -19.70 10.58 -16.87
CA ILE A 162 -20.79 10.17 -17.77
C ILE A 162 -21.52 8.95 -17.18
N GLN A 163 -20.80 7.89 -16.81
CA GLN A 163 -21.43 6.67 -16.28
C GLN A 163 -22.15 6.89 -14.95
N SER A 164 -21.71 7.88 -14.17
CA SER A 164 -22.30 8.25 -12.88
C SER A 164 -23.52 9.17 -13.02
N THR A 165 -23.98 9.48 -14.24
CA THR A 165 -25.22 10.26 -14.46
C THR A 165 -26.34 9.40 -15.03
N LEU A 166 -27.59 9.69 -14.64
CA LEU A 166 -28.77 9.02 -15.14
C LEU A 166 -29.02 9.43 -16.61
N LYS A 167 -29.14 8.44 -17.51
CA LYS A 167 -29.46 8.71 -18.92
C LYS A 167 -30.78 9.46 -19.04
N GLY A 168 -30.80 10.54 -19.83
CA GLY A 168 -31.97 11.41 -20.01
C GLY A 168 -32.21 12.41 -18.87
N SER A 169 -31.29 12.51 -17.90
CA SER A 169 -31.36 13.51 -16.83
C SER A 169 -30.67 14.82 -17.22
N ARG A 170 -30.97 15.89 -16.49
CA ARG A 170 -30.33 17.19 -16.73
C ARG A 170 -28.82 17.15 -16.46
N ALA A 171 -28.38 16.38 -15.48
CA ALA A 171 -26.95 16.17 -15.22
C ALA A 171 -26.25 15.51 -16.42
N ARG A 172 -26.90 14.51 -17.04
CA ARG A 172 -26.37 13.82 -18.22
C ARG A 172 -26.20 14.76 -19.41
N GLU A 173 -27.22 15.57 -19.69
CA GLU A 173 -27.17 16.57 -20.77
C GLU A 173 -26.01 17.55 -20.59
N VAL A 174 -25.79 18.02 -19.35
CA VAL A 174 -24.70 18.95 -19.03
C VAL A 174 -23.35 18.27 -19.22
N VAL A 175 -23.17 17.06 -18.69
CA VAL A 175 -21.89 16.34 -18.82
C VAL A 175 -21.57 16.03 -20.30
N GLU A 176 -22.55 15.57 -21.08
CA GLU A 176 -22.38 15.26 -22.51
C GLU A 176 -22.21 16.52 -23.39
N SER A 177 -22.56 17.71 -22.90
CA SER A 177 -22.36 18.97 -23.62
C SER A 177 -20.91 19.45 -23.64
N PHE A 178 -20.03 18.88 -22.81
CA PHE A 178 -18.60 19.18 -22.80
C PHE A 178 -17.81 18.24 -23.71
N PRO A 179 -16.82 18.73 -24.48
CA PRO A 179 -16.00 17.88 -25.34
C PRO A 179 -15.11 16.92 -24.51
N PRO A 180 -14.94 15.64 -24.90
CA PRO A 180 -14.18 14.64 -24.14
C PRO A 180 -12.65 14.81 -24.13
N THR A 181 -12.09 15.82 -24.79
CA THR A 181 -10.65 16.01 -24.97
C THR A 181 -10.20 17.37 -24.46
N ALA A 182 -9.07 17.38 -23.76
CA ALA A 182 -8.36 18.55 -23.23
C ALA A 182 -7.75 19.47 -24.33
N GLU A 183 -8.49 19.76 -25.40
CA GLU A 183 -8.17 20.83 -26.34
C GLU A 183 -9.16 21.97 -26.15
N ILE A 184 -8.87 22.81 -25.15
CA ILE A 184 -9.16 24.24 -25.30
C ILE A 184 -8.14 24.76 -26.32
N THR A 185 -8.37 24.49 -27.61
CA THR A 185 -7.83 25.37 -28.63
C THR A 185 -8.68 26.64 -28.59
N LEU A 186 -8.26 27.58 -27.75
CA LEU A 186 -8.51 28.98 -28.04
C LEU A 186 -8.06 29.21 -29.48
N LYS A 187 -9.02 29.48 -30.38
CA LYS A 187 -8.72 30.18 -31.60
C LYS A 187 -9.44 31.54 -31.60
N PRO A 188 -8.73 32.58 -32.08
CA PRO A 188 -9.05 33.99 -31.92
C PRO A 188 -10.28 34.45 -32.69
#